data_AF-A0A7I9VK12-F1
#
_entry.id   AF-A0A7I9VK12-F1
#
_cell.length_a   1.000
_cell.length_b   1.000
_cell.length_c   1.000
_cell.angle_alpha   90.00
_cell.angle_beta   90.00
_cell.angle_gamma   90.00
#
_symmetry.space_group_name_H-M   'P 1'
#
loop_
_entity.id
_entity.type
_entity.pdbx_description
1 polymer ?
#
loop_
_entity_poly.entity_id
_entity_poly.type
_entity_poly.pdbx_seq_one_letter_code
_entity_poly.pdbx_strand_id
1 'polypeptide(L)'
;MFPHMMGGWWHAHRRSCGEGFPGGHGRGFGMHGGGGHHGHGDDGGPFGVRRPLRYLAHHLGLDEQQTAELARVLDELKTERAQVTVDERRAVSAFADALAADALDAAKLGEAASSRVRSAERLRDAVVTALGRIHALLDAEQRKQLAFLVRTGAVQF
;
A
#
# COMPACT_ATOMS: atom_id res chain seq x y z
N MET A 1 -8.28 4.34 18.40
CA MET A 1 -7.97 3.03 17.78
C MET A 1 -8.24 3.17 16.29
N PHE A 2 -7.31 3.78 15.55
CA PHE A 2 -7.43 3.97 14.09
C PHE A 2 -6.65 2.85 13.40
N PRO A 3 -7.28 2.04 12.54
CA PRO A 3 -6.79 0.71 12.23
C PRO A 3 -5.80 0.77 11.05
N HIS A 4 -4.58 0.37 11.34
CA HIS A 4 -3.53 -0.03 10.42
C HIS A 4 -3.83 -1.39 9.75
N MET A 5 -5.10 -1.68 9.46
CA MET A 5 -5.58 -2.97 8.92
C MET A 5 -6.06 -2.90 7.47
N MET A 6 -5.49 -2.03 6.64
CA MET A 6 -5.84 -1.96 5.21
C MET A 6 -4.57 -1.92 4.36
N GLY A 7 -3.92 -3.07 4.14
CA GLY A 7 -2.70 -3.13 3.35
C GLY A 7 -2.12 -4.51 3.03
N GLY A 8 -2.83 -5.60 3.35
CA GLY A 8 -2.28 -6.96 3.28
C GLY A 8 -1.70 -7.36 1.92
N TRP A 9 -2.36 -7.04 0.80
CA TRP A 9 -1.82 -7.33 -0.55
C TRP A 9 -0.91 -6.24 -1.11
N TRP A 10 -1.02 -5.00 -0.64
CA TRP A 10 -0.13 -3.92 -1.07
C TRP A 10 1.28 -4.17 -0.48
N HIS A 11 1.35 -4.94 0.62
CA HIS A 11 2.56 -5.26 1.37
C HIS A 11 2.89 -6.76 1.52
N ALA A 12 2.23 -7.68 0.81
CA ALA A 12 2.62 -9.10 0.84
C ALA A 12 4.00 -9.28 0.17
N HIS A 13 5.14 -9.46 0.84
CA HIS A 13 5.46 -10.30 2.01
C HIS A 13 6.59 -9.66 2.86
N ARG A 14 6.37 -9.43 4.17
CA ARG A 14 7.42 -9.52 5.21
C ARG A 14 6.96 -10.48 6.31
N ARG A 15 6.92 -11.77 5.97
CA ARG A 15 7.00 -12.87 6.95
C ARG A 15 7.85 -13.98 6.33
N SER A 16 9.16 -13.78 6.38
CA SER A 16 10.10 -14.89 6.58
C SER A 16 10.69 -14.67 7.97
N CYS A 17 10.07 -15.30 8.97
CA CYS A 17 10.73 -15.53 10.24
C CYS A 17 11.81 -16.59 9.98
N GLY A 18 13.06 -16.14 9.96
CA GLY A 18 14.24 -16.98 10.09
C GLY A 18 15.15 -16.32 11.12
N GLU A 19 14.66 -16.21 12.36
CA GLU A 19 15.54 -16.05 13.52
C GLU A 19 16.44 -17.29 13.61
N GLY A 20 17.73 -17.04 13.58
CA GLY A 20 18.76 -18.08 13.70
C GLY A 20 20.11 -17.42 13.97
N PHE A 21 20.26 -16.76 15.11
CA PHE A 21 21.56 -16.71 15.78
C PHE A 21 21.52 -17.77 16.88
N PRO A 22 22.42 -18.77 16.82
CA PRO A 22 23.55 -18.71 17.74
C PRO A 22 24.87 -19.28 17.15
N GLY A 23 26.00 -18.70 17.56
CA GLY A 23 27.25 -19.46 17.73
C GLY A 23 28.27 -19.48 16.57
N GLY A 24 29.42 -18.84 16.83
CA GLY A 24 30.78 -19.40 16.68
C GLY A 24 31.23 -20.23 15.46
N HIS A 25 32.32 -19.73 14.85
CA HIS A 25 33.46 -20.45 14.24
C HIS A 25 33.32 -21.04 12.81
N GLY A 26 34.26 -20.65 11.92
CA GLY A 26 34.69 -21.50 10.80
C GLY A 26 34.91 -20.78 9.46
N ARG A 27 36.16 -20.76 8.99
CA ARG A 27 36.56 -20.36 7.62
C ARG A 27 36.17 -21.45 6.60
N GLY A 28 35.83 -21.08 5.36
CA GLY A 28 35.76 -22.02 4.23
C GLY A 28 35.41 -21.37 2.89
N PHE A 29 36.33 -21.47 1.92
CA PHE A 29 36.13 -21.10 0.51
C PHE A 29 35.30 -22.18 -0.23
N GLY A 30 34.47 -21.80 -1.21
CA GLY A 30 33.78 -22.75 -2.11
C GLY A 30 32.90 -22.12 -3.19
N MET A 31 33.30 -22.32 -4.45
CA MET A 31 32.78 -21.82 -5.74
C MET A 31 31.30 -22.15 -6.12
N HIS A 32 30.81 -21.39 -7.12
CA HIS A 32 29.80 -21.68 -8.18
C HIS A 32 28.39 -21.06 -8.14
N GLY A 33 28.08 -20.34 -9.23
CA GLY A 33 26.73 -19.92 -9.69
C GLY A 33 26.76 -18.45 -10.11
N GLY A 34 26.89 -18.06 -11.39
CA GLY A 34 26.10 -18.50 -12.54
C GLY A 34 25.31 -17.26 -13.01
N GLY A 35 25.59 -16.79 -14.23
CA GLY A 35 25.09 -15.51 -14.75
C GLY A 35 23.58 -15.43 -15.05
N GLY A 36 23.17 -14.23 -15.46
CA GLY A 36 21.82 -13.86 -15.92
C GLY A 36 21.24 -12.76 -15.02
N HIS A 37 20.82 -11.59 -15.46
CA HIS A 37 20.46 -11.09 -16.79
C HIS A 37 20.60 -9.56 -16.77
N HIS A 38 20.99 -8.97 -17.89
CA HIS A 38 20.60 -7.60 -18.22
C HIS A 38 19.06 -7.52 -18.26
N GLY A 39 18.48 -6.79 -17.32
CA GLY A 39 17.09 -6.37 -17.35
C GLY A 39 17.03 -4.86 -17.18
N HIS A 40 16.94 -4.13 -18.28
CA HIS A 40 16.39 -2.78 -18.28
C HIS A 40 14.95 -2.84 -17.73
N GLY A 41 14.60 -1.96 -16.78
CA GLY A 41 13.21 -1.56 -16.54
C GLY A 41 12.57 -2.00 -15.20
N ASP A 42 12.18 -0.98 -14.44
CA ASP A 42 10.99 -0.91 -13.59
C ASP A 42 10.93 -1.67 -12.26
N ASP A 43 11.16 -0.91 -11.18
CA ASP A 43 10.31 -0.86 -9.99
C ASP A 43 9.83 -2.20 -9.42
N GLY A 44 10.79 -3.09 -9.15
CA GLY A 44 10.61 -4.34 -8.40
C GLY A 44 10.69 -4.18 -6.88
N GLY A 45 10.48 -2.99 -6.33
CA GLY A 45 10.43 -2.77 -4.88
C GLY A 45 9.14 -3.29 -4.25
N PRO A 46 9.07 -3.46 -2.92
CA PRO A 46 7.83 -3.77 -2.16
C PRO A 46 6.72 -2.70 -2.24
N PHE A 47 6.81 -1.80 -3.23
CA PHE A 47 6.00 -0.62 -3.48
C PHE A 47 5.48 -0.60 -4.93
N GLY A 48 4.82 -1.67 -5.40
CA GLY A 48 4.41 -1.79 -6.80
C GLY A 48 2.92 -2.07 -7.00
N VAL A 49 2.29 -1.32 -7.90
CA VAL A 49 0.92 -1.62 -8.40
C VAL A 49 0.89 -2.87 -9.30
N ARG A 50 2.05 -3.31 -9.78
CA ARG A 50 2.19 -4.42 -10.76
C ARG A 50 1.60 -5.75 -10.28
N ARG A 51 1.79 -6.11 -9.00
CA ARG A 51 1.29 -7.37 -8.44
C ARG A 51 -0.25 -7.34 -8.31
N PRO A 52 -0.85 -6.34 -7.65
CA PRO A 52 -2.31 -6.16 -7.66
C PRO A 52 -2.91 -6.09 -9.07
N LEU A 53 -2.29 -5.31 -9.97
CA LEU A 53 -2.77 -5.15 -11.34
C LEU A 53 -2.79 -6.47 -12.10
N ARG A 54 -1.72 -7.26 -12.04
CA ARG A 54 -1.66 -8.57 -12.71
C ARG A 54 -2.73 -9.53 -12.17
N TYR A 55 -2.95 -9.52 -10.86
CA TYR A 55 -4.00 -10.34 -10.24
C TYR A 55 -5.39 -9.94 -10.75
N LEU A 56 -5.70 -8.64 -10.74
CA LEU A 56 -6.99 -8.12 -11.21
C LEU A 56 -7.17 -8.32 -12.72
N ALA A 57 -6.15 -8.07 -13.53
CA ALA A 57 -6.19 -8.27 -14.98
C ALA A 57 -6.54 -9.71 -15.35
N HIS A 58 -5.92 -10.68 -14.67
CA HIS A 58 -6.22 -12.10 -14.86
C HIS A 58 -7.63 -12.47 -14.37
N HIS A 59 -7.99 -12.08 -13.14
CA HIS A 59 -9.25 -12.51 -12.54
C HIS A 59 -10.49 -11.84 -13.15
N LEU A 60 -10.35 -10.64 -13.69
CA LEU A 60 -11.44 -9.89 -14.31
C LEU A 60 -11.41 -9.99 -15.84
N GLY A 61 -10.42 -10.67 -16.43
CA GLY A 61 -10.28 -10.75 -17.88
C GLY A 61 -10.21 -9.37 -18.55
N LEU A 62 -9.38 -8.47 -18.00
CA LEU A 62 -9.27 -7.10 -18.51
C LEU A 62 -8.58 -7.08 -19.86
N ASP A 63 -9.07 -6.23 -20.77
CA ASP A 63 -8.34 -5.91 -21.99
C ASP A 63 -7.16 -4.95 -21.72
N GLU A 64 -6.39 -4.64 -22.75
CA GLU A 64 -5.20 -3.77 -22.64
C GLU A 64 -5.55 -2.34 -22.20
N GLN A 65 -6.66 -1.80 -22.70
CA GLN A 65 -7.13 -0.45 -22.36
C GLN A 65 -7.61 -0.41 -20.91
N GLN A 66 -8.42 -1.38 -20.49
CA GLN A 66 -8.86 -1.54 -19.11
C GLN A 66 -7.69 -1.75 -18.16
N THR A 67 -6.70 -2.53 -18.55
CA THR A 67 -5.49 -2.75 -17.74
C THR A 67 -4.71 -1.46 -17.56
N ALA A 68 -4.52 -0.67 -18.62
CA ALA A 68 -3.81 0.60 -18.55
C ALA A 68 -4.54 1.63 -17.66
N GLU A 69 -5.86 1.77 -17.81
CA GLU A 69 -6.64 2.71 -16.99
C GLU A 69 -6.71 2.26 -15.52
N LEU A 70 -6.87 0.96 -15.26
CA LEU A 70 -6.82 0.43 -13.90
C LEU A 70 -5.45 0.66 -13.25
N ALA A 71 -4.36 0.52 -14.00
CA ALA A 71 -3.02 0.81 -13.50
C ALA A 71 -2.89 2.25 -12.99
N ARG A 72 -3.41 3.23 -13.74
CA ARG A 72 -3.42 4.64 -13.34
C ARG A 72 -4.22 4.86 -12.06
N VAL A 73 -5.43 4.30 -11.98
CA VAL A 73 -6.27 4.41 -10.77
C VAL A 73 -5.57 3.84 -9.54
N LEU A 74 -4.93 2.66 -9.67
CA LEU A 74 -4.20 2.03 -8.56
C LEU A 74 -2.95 2.82 -8.16
N ASP A 75 -2.27 3.46 -9.11
CA ASP A 75 -1.07 4.26 -8.82
C ASP A 75 -1.40 5.58 -8.11
N GLU A 76 -2.50 6.23 -8.50
CA GLU A 76 -3.05 7.39 -7.79
C GLU A 76 -3.41 7.02 -6.33
N LEU A 77 -4.14 5.91 -6.12
CA LEU A 77 -4.48 5.44 -4.77
C LEU A 77 -3.25 5.09 -3.93
N LYS A 78 -2.25 4.45 -4.54
CA LYS A 78 -0.98 4.15 -3.88
C LYS A 78 -0.30 5.43 -3.41
N THR A 79 -0.29 6.47 -4.25
CA THR A 79 0.31 7.78 -3.92
C THR A 79 -0.43 8.45 -2.76
N GLU A 80 -1.77 8.47 -2.78
CA GLU A 80 -2.56 9.02 -1.68
C GLU A 80 -2.33 8.27 -0.36
N ARG A 81 -2.30 6.94 -0.38
CA ARG A 81 -2.00 6.11 0.80
C ARG A 81 -0.60 6.38 1.36
N ALA A 82 0.39 6.56 0.48
CA ALA A 82 1.74 6.95 0.89
C ALA A 82 1.75 8.32 1.56
N GLN A 83 1.02 9.30 1.01
CA GLN A 83 0.90 10.63 1.59
C GLN A 83 0.24 10.60 2.97
N VAL A 84 -0.86 9.86 3.14
CA VAL A 84 -1.51 9.68 4.44
C VAL A 84 -0.54 9.07 5.47
N THR A 85 0.26 8.08 5.07
CA THR A 85 1.25 7.47 5.96
C THR A 85 2.30 8.50 6.43
N VAL A 86 2.71 9.41 5.55
CA VAL A 86 3.63 10.51 5.89
C VAL A 86 2.96 11.48 6.85
N ASP A 87 1.72 11.89 6.57
CA ASP A 87 0.97 12.83 7.42
C ASP A 87 0.67 12.26 8.80
N GLU A 88 0.36 10.96 8.90
CA GLU A 88 0.19 10.27 10.16
C GLU A 88 1.46 10.28 11.01
N ARG A 89 2.62 10.02 10.39
CA ARG A 89 3.92 10.09 11.09
C ARG A 89 4.18 11.50 11.60
N ARG A 90 3.91 12.53 10.79
CA ARG A 90 4.04 13.94 11.22
C ARG A 90 3.14 14.27 12.40
N ALA A 91 1.88 13.82 12.37
CA ALA A 91 0.96 14.03 13.48
C ALA A 91 1.39 13.30 14.76
N VAL A 92 1.90 12.07 14.65
CA VAL A 92 2.45 11.32 15.79
C VAL A 92 3.65 12.05 16.39
N SER A 93 4.57 12.56 15.57
CA SER A 93 5.69 13.39 16.05
C SER A 93 5.18 14.64 16.76
N ALA A 94 4.22 15.37 16.17
CA ALA A 94 3.65 16.57 16.79
C ALA A 94 2.97 16.26 18.15
N PHE A 95 2.32 15.11 18.29
CA PHE A 95 1.79 14.67 19.59
C PHE A 95 2.90 14.38 20.59
N ALA A 96 3.96 13.69 20.18
CA ALA A 96 5.11 13.40 21.05
C ALA A 96 5.77 14.70 21.55
N ASP A 97 5.98 15.67 20.65
CA ASP A 97 6.58 16.96 20.98
C ASP A 97 5.70 17.75 21.96
N ALA A 98 4.39 17.77 21.74
CA ALA A 98 3.46 18.45 22.64
C ALA A 98 3.37 17.80 24.03
N LEU A 99 3.57 16.48 24.13
CA LEU A 99 3.61 15.76 25.40
C LEU A 99 4.95 15.93 26.15
N ALA A 100 6.04 16.17 25.42
CA ALA A 100 7.36 16.38 25.99
C ALA A 100 7.61 17.82 26.45
N ALA A 101 6.75 18.77 26.08
CA ALA A 101 6.87 20.17 26.45
C ALA A 101 6.53 20.42 27.94
N ASP A 102 7.13 21.46 28.53
CA ASP A 102 6.91 21.85 29.93
C ASP A 102 5.45 22.26 30.24
N ALA A 103 4.71 22.71 29.22
CA ALA A 103 3.31 23.07 29.32
C ALA A 103 2.52 22.52 28.12
N LEU A 104 1.31 22.02 28.40
CA LEU A 104 0.44 21.45 27.38
C LEU A 104 -0.15 22.55 26.49
N ASP A 105 0.19 22.53 25.21
CA ASP A 105 -0.43 23.36 24.18
C ASP A 105 -1.60 22.60 23.52
N ALA A 106 -2.80 22.79 24.07
CA ALA A 106 -4.01 22.13 23.57
C ALA A 106 -4.35 22.54 22.12
N ALA A 107 -3.96 23.74 21.69
CA ALA A 107 -4.21 24.21 20.32
C ALA A 107 -3.35 23.44 19.32
N LYS A 108 -2.06 23.22 19.62
CA LYS A 108 -1.16 22.41 18.77
C LYS A 108 -1.61 20.95 18.69
N LEU A 109 -2.08 20.37 19.79
CA LEU A 109 -2.67 19.03 19.78
C LEU A 109 -3.92 18.97 18.89
N GLY A 110 -4.79 19.97 18.99
CA GLY A 110 -5.97 20.11 18.14
C GLY A 110 -5.63 20.19 16.65
N GLU A 111 -4.59 20.95 16.28
CA GLU A 111 -4.12 21.08 14.90
C GLU A 111 -3.58 19.74 14.37
N ALA A 112 -2.74 19.05 15.15
CA ALA A 112 -2.18 17.75 14.78
C ALA A 112 -3.28 16.68 14.64
N ALA A 113 -4.28 16.67 15.51
CA ALA A 113 -5.45 15.79 15.40
C ALA A 113 -6.30 16.11 14.16
N SER A 114 -6.57 17.39 13.92
CA SER A 114 -7.33 17.84 12.75
C SER A 114 -6.62 17.49 11.44
N SER A 115 -5.28 17.59 11.41
CA SER A 115 -4.48 17.18 10.26
C SER A 115 -4.69 15.69 9.91
N ARG A 116 -4.72 14.80 10.93
CA ARG A 116 -5.02 13.37 10.70
C ARG A 116 -6.41 13.15 10.12
N VAL A 117 -7.41 13.86 10.62
CA VAL A 117 -8.79 13.76 10.11
C VAL A 117 -8.82 14.20 8.64
N ARG A 118 -8.22 15.34 8.30
CA ARG A 118 -8.15 15.83 6.92
C ARG A 118 -7.44 14.85 5.98
N SER A 119 -6.36 14.20 6.43
CA SER A 119 -5.69 13.16 5.63
C SER A 119 -6.58 11.92 5.43
N ALA A 120 -7.32 11.50 6.44
CA ALA A 120 -8.28 10.40 6.31
C ALA A 120 -9.45 10.73 5.36
N GLU A 121 -9.95 11.97 5.40
CA GLU A 121 -11.00 12.45 4.49
C GLU A 121 -10.53 12.49 3.04
N ARG A 122 -9.31 12.97 2.78
CA ARG A 122 -8.71 12.93 1.44
C ARG A 122 -8.59 11.50 0.90
N LEU A 123 -8.13 10.56 1.72
CA LEU A 123 -8.05 9.16 1.31
C LEU A 123 -9.44 8.55 1.07
N ARG A 124 -10.44 8.86 1.91
CA ARG A 124 -11.84 8.45 1.67
C ARG A 124 -12.30 8.93 0.30
N ASP A 125 -12.09 10.20 -0.03
CA ASP A 125 -12.55 10.79 -1.28
C ASP A 125 -11.82 10.19 -2.49
N ALA A 126 -10.52 9.92 -2.36
CA ALA A 126 -9.74 9.21 -3.37
C ALA A 126 -10.25 7.78 -3.62
N VAL A 127 -10.55 7.04 -2.55
CA VAL A 127 -11.11 5.67 -2.65
C VAL A 127 -12.48 5.68 -3.33
N VAL A 128 -13.38 6.60 -2.96
CA VAL A 128 -14.70 6.73 -3.60
C VAL A 128 -14.56 7.05 -5.09
N THR A 129 -13.67 7.99 -5.42
CA THR A 129 -13.39 8.39 -6.81
C THR A 129 -12.82 7.22 -7.62
N ALA A 130 -11.86 6.49 -7.05
CA ALA A 130 -11.26 5.32 -7.69
C ALA A 130 -12.29 4.21 -7.94
N LEU A 131 -13.13 3.90 -6.95
CA LEU A 131 -14.20 2.92 -7.11
C LEU A 131 -15.22 3.33 -8.19
N GLY A 132 -15.55 4.62 -8.28
CA GLY A 132 -16.39 5.16 -9.36
C GLY A 132 -15.76 4.95 -10.74
N ARG A 133 -14.46 5.25 -10.89
CA ARG A 133 -13.72 5.04 -12.14
C ARG A 133 -13.62 3.57 -12.52
N ILE A 134 -13.30 2.69 -11.56
CA ILE A 134 -13.24 1.24 -11.79
C ILE A 134 -14.62 0.71 -12.20
N HIS A 135 -15.70 1.14 -11.53
CA HIS A 135 -17.04 0.74 -11.91
C HIS A 135 -17.38 1.16 -13.36
N ALA A 136 -17.04 2.38 -13.76
CA ALA A 136 -17.28 2.85 -15.13
C ALA A 136 -16.45 2.08 -16.18
N LEU A 137 -15.23 1.68 -15.83
CA LEU A 137 -14.29 0.97 -16.70
C LEU A 137 -14.69 -0.48 -16.97
N LEU A 138 -15.27 -1.15 -15.97
CA LEU A 138 -15.62 -2.57 -16.02
C LEU A 138 -17.02 -2.78 -16.59
N ASP A 139 -17.23 -3.90 -17.27
CA ASP A 139 -18.56 -4.35 -17.66
C ASP A 139 -19.35 -4.97 -16.48
N ALA A 140 -20.60 -5.37 -16.73
CA ALA A 140 -21.47 -5.90 -15.69
C ALA A 140 -20.96 -7.21 -15.06
N GLU A 141 -20.30 -8.08 -15.80
CA GLU A 141 -19.80 -9.35 -15.30
C GLU A 141 -18.51 -9.16 -14.51
N GLN A 142 -17.59 -8.36 -15.04
CA GLN A 142 -16.37 -7.94 -14.36
C GLN A 142 -16.68 -7.24 -13.02
N ARG A 143 -17.72 -6.40 -12.96
CA ARG A 143 -18.17 -5.77 -11.71
C ARG A 143 -18.64 -6.78 -10.67
N LYS A 144 -19.36 -7.83 -11.06
CA LYS A 144 -19.79 -8.89 -10.11
C LYS A 144 -18.59 -9.64 -9.56
N GLN A 145 -17.63 -9.97 -10.42
CA GLN A 145 -16.39 -10.63 -10.02
C GLN A 145 -15.58 -9.76 -9.06
N LEU A 146 -15.40 -8.47 -9.38
CA LEU A 146 -14.74 -7.53 -8.48
C LEU A 146 -15.48 -7.43 -7.13
N ALA A 147 -16.81 -7.34 -7.13
CA ALA A 147 -17.60 -7.29 -5.90
C ALA A 147 -17.42 -8.57 -5.04
N PHE A 148 -17.32 -9.75 -5.68
CA PHE A 148 -17.00 -11.00 -5.00
C PHE A 148 -15.59 -10.98 -4.38
N LEU A 149 -14.59 -10.51 -5.11
CA LEU A 149 -13.22 -10.37 -4.61
C LEU A 149 -13.16 -9.41 -3.42
N VAL A 150 -13.91 -8.30 -3.46
CA VAL A 150 -13.97 -7.36 -2.34
C VAL A 150 -14.64 -7.98 -1.12
N ARG A 151 -15.79 -8.64 -1.31
CA ARG A 151 -16.54 -9.27 -0.21
C ARG A 151 -15.75 -10.37 0.50
N THR A 152 -14.94 -11.12 -0.23
CA THR A 152 -14.12 -12.21 0.33
C THR A 152 -12.82 -11.71 0.97
N GLY A 153 -12.52 -10.41 0.87
CA GLY A 153 -11.22 -9.89 1.26
C GLY A 153 -10.09 -10.39 0.34
N ALA A 154 -10.44 -10.83 -0.87
CA ALA A 154 -9.65 -10.97 -2.09
C ALA A 154 -8.92 -9.68 -2.51
N VAL A 155 -9.66 -8.57 -2.38
CA VAL A 155 -9.28 -7.18 -2.69
C VAL A 155 -9.90 -6.23 -1.65
N GLN A 156 -9.23 -5.13 -1.29
CA GLN A 156 -9.66 -4.04 -0.39
C GLN A 156 -8.91 -2.79 -0.86
N PHE A 157 -9.60 -1.67 -0.71
CA PHE A 157 -9.20 -0.36 -1.19
C PHE A 157 -8.87 0.58 -0.05
#